data_AF-A0A2V8FIV1-F1
#
_entry.id   AF-A0A2V8FIV1-F1
#
_cell.length_a   1.000
_cell.length_b   1.000
_cell.length_c   1.000
_cell.angle_alpha   90.00
_cell.angle_beta   90.00
_cell.angle_gamma   90.00
#
_symmetry.space_group_name_H-M   'P 1'
#
loop_
_entity.id
_entity.type
_entity.pdbx_description
1 polymer ?
#
loop_
_entity_poly.entity_id
_entity_poly.type
_entity_poly.pdbx_seq_one_letter_code
_entity_poly.pdbx_strand_id
1 'polypeptide(L)'
;MHRRPLFAAAALPLVILAALCVSPRVPAVVDALPDRLKDDTFWRLVEDFSEPGGYFRSDNLISNEDAYQHVIPALNRRLAPGGVYIGVGPDQNFTYVVAVRPRMAFIVDIRRQNMLLHLMYKGLVELSTDRAALLSRLFSRKRPASVAPGWSARALFDAYQAEPPSAELFRDNLAAVTDRLVRGHGFPLSAEDLTTLEYVYRAFYVGGPDMRYSFPRSSAGRWFPSYAELMMETDTEGEQHSYLASERNYQTLRTYEIANLIVPVVGDFGGDKALTSLGRYLRARGATVTLLYTSNVEQYLFQTSAWRKFFSNVAELPVNDKSTVIRSFFNYGLRYGATANVSPPGRSAMLTDSIPSLLAAVRSGRVQRYYDVIERSH
;
A
#
# COMPACT_ATOMS: atom_id res chain seq x y z
N MET A 1 -89.64 -9.80 46.04
CA MET A 1 -89.31 -10.83 45.02
C MET A 1 -88.88 -10.10 43.76
N HIS A 2 -87.82 -10.39 43.02
CA HIS A 2 -86.73 -11.35 43.14
C HIS A 2 -85.70 -10.96 42.05
N ARG A 3 -84.40 -11.01 42.41
CA ARG A 3 -83.25 -11.42 41.57
C ARG A 3 -82.77 -10.53 40.39
N ARG A 4 -81.57 -9.95 40.56
CA ARG A 4 -80.50 -9.88 39.53
C ARG A 4 -80.08 -11.33 39.15
N PRO A 5 -79.41 -11.66 38.00
CA PRO A 5 -78.17 -10.99 37.55
C PRO A 5 -77.70 -11.16 36.04
N LEU A 6 -76.48 -10.66 35.76
CA LEU A 6 -75.43 -11.10 34.80
C LEU A 6 -75.31 -10.55 33.34
N PHE A 7 -74.14 -9.93 33.13
CA PHE A 7 -73.15 -10.02 32.02
C PHE A 7 -73.56 -9.79 30.54
N ALA A 8 -72.91 -8.84 29.86
CA ALA A 8 -71.68 -9.07 29.08
C ALA A 8 -71.31 -7.90 28.14
N ALA A 9 -69.99 -7.68 28.02
CA ALA A 9 -69.25 -7.07 26.90
C ALA A 9 -69.46 -5.57 26.55
N ALA A 10 -68.66 -4.72 27.19
CA ALA A 10 -68.24 -3.45 26.59
C ALA A 10 -67.00 -3.71 25.70
N ALA A 11 -67.15 -3.53 24.38
CA ALA A 11 -66.03 -3.51 23.45
C ALA A 11 -65.61 -2.05 23.21
N LEU A 12 -64.44 -1.68 23.72
CA LEU A 12 -63.75 -0.41 23.42
C LEU A 12 -63.01 -0.58 22.08
N PRO A 13 -63.11 0.33 21.11
CA PRO A 13 -62.18 0.34 20.00
C PRO A 13 -60.88 1.01 20.46
N LEU A 14 -59.81 0.21 20.52
CA LEU A 14 -58.44 0.66 20.72
C LEU A 14 -58.03 1.50 19.51
N VAL A 15 -58.01 2.83 19.66
CA VAL A 15 -57.43 3.73 18.65
C VAL A 15 -55.92 3.51 18.67
N ILE A 16 -55.42 2.79 17.67
CA ILE A 16 -54.02 2.50 17.44
C ILE A 16 -53.29 3.81 17.13
N LEU A 17 -52.51 4.29 18.11
CA LEU A 17 -51.52 5.36 17.95
C LEU A 17 -50.27 4.76 17.28
N ALA A 18 -50.35 4.45 15.98
CA ALA A 18 -49.21 3.99 15.17
C ALA A 18 -48.87 5.05 14.12
N ALA A 19 -48.36 6.18 14.56
CA ALA A 19 -47.70 7.13 13.67
C ALA A 19 -46.57 7.83 14.43
N LEU A 20 -45.38 7.82 13.82
CA LEU A 20 -44.15 8.54 14.18
C LEU A 20 -43.09 7.78 15.01
N CYS A 21 -42.75 6.57 14.59
CA CYS A 21 -41.35 6.11 14.64
C CYS A 21 -40.74 6.22 13.25
N VAL A 22 -40.58 7.46 12.75
CA VAL A 22 -39.71 7.72 11.59
C VAL A 22 -38.29 7.76 12.15
N SER A 23 -37.67 6.58 12.27
CA SER A 23 -36.22 6.51 12.46
C SER A 23 -35.57 7.24 11.28
N PRO A 24 -34.62 8.16 11.48
CA PRO A 24 -33.89 8.73 10.37
C PRO A 24 -33.23 7.57 9.63
N ARG A 25 -33.67 7.31 8.38
CA ARG A 25 -32.91 6.47 7.46
C ARG A 25 -31.59 7.19 7.28
N VAL A 26 -30.55 6.72 7.98
CA VAL A 26 -29.17 7.02 7.60
C VAL A 26 -29.09 6.61 6.13
N PRO A 27 -28.83 7.53 5.19
CA PRO A 27 -28.65 7.15 3.80
C PRO A 27 -27.61 6.05 3.80
N ALA A 28 -27.92 4.90 3.19
CA ALA A 28 -26.88 3.93 2.91
C ALA A 28 -25.82 4.67 2.11
N VAL A 29 -24.66 4.94 2.72
CA VAL A 29 -23.54 5.54 2.01
C VAL A 29 -23.09 4.43 1.06
N VAL A 30 -23.57 4.53 -0.17
CA VAL A 30 -23.14 3.64 -1.25
C VAL A 30 -21.63 3.79 -1.34
N ASP A 31 -20.90 2.68 -1.29
CA ASP A 31 -19.46 2.64 -1.56
C ASP A 31 -19.21 3.19 -2.97
N ALA A 32 -18.93 4.49 -3.02
CA ALA A 32 -18.91 5.31 -4.23
C ALA A 32 -17.49 5.51 -4.76
N LEU A 33 -16.55 4.62 -4.39
CA LEU A 33 -15.25 4.63 -5.04
C LEU A 33 -15.40 4.35 -6.53
N PRO A 34 -14.74 5.13 -7.39
CA PRO A 34 -14.80 4.92 -8.82
C PRO A 34 -13.95 3.71 -9.23
N ASP A 35 -14.35 3.02 -10.29
CA ASP A 35 -13.56 1.94 -10.88
C ASP A 35 -12.41 2.45 -11.78
N ARG A 36 -12.33 3.77 -11.96
CA ARG A 36 -11.24 4.49 -12.63
C ARG A 36 -11.23 5.96 -12.24
N LEU A 37 -10.05 6.55 -12.06
CA LEU A 37 -9.89 8.00 -11.97
C LEU A 37 -9.53 8.60 -13.32
N LYS A 38 -10.13 9.75 -13.63
CA LYS A 38 -9.63 10.64 -14.69
C LYS A 38 -8.30 11.26 -14.24
N ASP A 39 -7.45 11.64 -15.19
CA ASP A 39 -6.12 12.17 -14.90
C ASP A 39 -6.14 13.43 -14.03
N ASP A 40 -7.08 14.35 -14.30
CA ASP A 40 -7.31 15.56 -13.50
C ASP A 40 -7.70 15.25 -12.05
N THR A 41 -8.38 14.14 -11.83
CA THR A 41 -8.87 13.71 -10.52
C THR A 41 -7.77 12.97 -9.80
N PHE A 42 -7.04 12.09 -10.50
CA PHE A 42 -5.83 11.46 -9.98
C PHE A 42 -4.83 12.51 -9.50
N TRP A 43 -4.48 13.48 -10.34
CA TRP A 43 -3.50 14.51 -10.00
C TRP A 43 -3.96 15.37 -8.83
N ARG A 44 -5.24 15.76 -8.78
CA ARG A 44 -5.79 16.47 -7.60
C ARG A 44 -5.64 15.67 -6.32
N LEU A 45 -5.85 14.34 -6.33
CA LEU A 45 -5.62 13.53 -5.13
C LEU A 45 -4.14 13.52 -4.74
N VAL A 46 -3.22 13.40 -5.71
CA VAL A 46 -1.78 13.47 -5.46
C VAL A 46 -1.41 14.82 -4.84
N GLU A 47 -1.87 15.93 -5.43
CA GLU A 47 -1.53 17.30 -5.00
C GLU A 47 -2.23 17.71 -3.69
N ASP A 48 -3.55 17.58 -3.63
CA ASP A 48 -4.36 18.07 -2.51
C ASP A 48 -4.07 17.29 -1.24
N PHE A 49 -3.75 15.99 -1.34
CA PHE A 49 -3.49 15.16 -0.16
C PHE A 49 -2.04 15.21 0.28
N SER A 50 -1.12 15.56 -0.63
CA SER A 50 0.30 15.66 -0.30
C SER A 50 0.58 16.83 0.63
N GLU A 51 1.61 16.68 1.45
CA GLU A 51 2.20 17.74 2.26
C GLU A 51 3.67 17.97 1.89
N PRO A 52 4.35 19.00 2.44
CA PRO A 52 5.76 19.22 2.15
C PRO A 52 6.60 17.96 2.41
N GLY A 53 7.50 17.64 1.48
CA GLY A 53 8.36 16.47 1.61
C GLY A 53 9.28 16.58 2.82
N GLY A 54 9.48 15.47 3.51
CA GLY A 54 10.46 15.34 4.59
C GLY A 54 11.69 14.55 4.17
N TYR A 55 12.53 14.23 5.16
CA TYR A 55 13.81 13.59 4.96
C TYR A 55 13.81 12.15 5.45
N PHE A 56 14.46 11.26 4.68
CA PHE A 56 14.83 9.93 5.11
C PHE A 56 16.27 9.65 4.70
N ARG A 57 17.04 9.01 5.59
CA ARG A 57 18.51 8.93 5.48
C ARG A 57 19.07 8.03 4.38
N SER A 58 18.22 7.27 3.68
CA SER A 58 18.66 6.26 2.71
C SER A 58 17.85 6.38 1.43
N ASP A 59 18.49 6.06 0.30
CA ASP A 59 17.83 5.91 -1.00
C ASP A 59 17.13 4.54 -1.05
N ASN A 60 15.98 4.42 -0.38
CA ASN A 60 15.16 3.20 -0.36
C ASN A 60 14.15 3.20 -1.51
N LEU A 61 14.67 2.89 -2.70
CA LEU A 61 13.88 2.75 -3.92
C LEU A 61 13.27 1.35 -4.09
N ILE A 62 13.72 0.38 -3.31
CA ILE A 62 13.15 -0.96 -3.18
C ILE A 62 13.05 -1.35 -1.70
N SER A 63 12.22 -2.33 -1.37
CA SER A 63 12.14 -2.89 -0.01
C SER A 63 13.44 -3.60 0.40
N ASN A 64 13.58 -3.92 1.68
CA ASN A 64 14.60 -4.84 2.20
C ASN A 64 14.01 -5.94 3.08
N GLU A 65 12.70 -6.12 2.99
CA GLU A 65 11.90 -7.10 3.72
C GLU A 65 11.89 -8.42 2.95
N ASP A 66 12.57 -9.42 3.45
CA ASP A 66 12.63 -10.77 2.87
C ASP A 66 11.38 -11.62 3.16
N ALA A 67 10.55 -11.24 4.14
CA ALA A 67 9.37 -12.01 4.55
C ALA A 67 8.03 -11.34 4.20
N TYR A 68 8.04 -10.30 3.35
CA TYR A 68 6.86 -9.45 3.14
C TYR A 68 5.62 -10.19 2.59
N GLN A 69 5.81 -11.33 1.93
CA GLN A 69 4.73 -12.14 1.38
C GLN A 69 4.10 -13.12 2.39
N HIS A 70 4.75 -13.41 3.53
CA HIS A 70 4.31 -14.44 4.49
C HIS A 70 2.91 -14.22 5.07
N VAL A 71 2.48 -12.95 5.18
CA VAL A 71 1.16 -12.61 5.73
C VAL A 71 0.03 -12.76 4.71
N ILE A 72 0.33 -12.88 3.42
CA ILE A 72 -0.66 -12.83 2.35
C ILE A 72 -1.73 -13.92 2.46
N PRO A 73 -1.41 -15.21 2.74
CA PRO A 73 -2.43 -16.24 2.91
C PRO A 73 -3.43 -15.90 4.03
N ALA A 74 -2.94 -15.43 5.17
CA ALA A 74 -3.78 -15.04 6.30
C ALA A 74 -4.66 -13.82 5.96
N LEU A 75 -4.11 -12.84 5.23
CA LEU A 75 -4.85 -11.66 4.78
C LEU A 75 -5.97 -12.03 3.81
N ASN A 76 -5.70 -12.89 2.82
CA ASN A 76 -6.70 -13.34 1.84
C ASN A 76 -7.87 -14.08 2.49
N ARG A 77 -7.64 -14.78 3.61
CA ARG A 77 -8.70 -15.45 4.38
C ARG A 77 -9.54 -14.48 5.24
N ARG A 78 -8.99 -13.34 5.65
CA ARG A 78 -9.59 -12.48 6.68
C ARG A 78 -10.14 -11.15 6.17
N LEU A 79 -9.49 -10.55 5.18
CA LEU A 79 -9.87 -9.22 4.70
C LEU A 79 -11.22 -9.25 3.99
N ALA A 80 -12.05 -8.24 4.26
CA ALA A 80 -13.25 -8.03 3.47
C ALA A 80 -12.86 -7.60 2.04
N PRO A 81 -13.51 -8.15 1.00
CA PRO A 81 -13.28 -7.69 -0.36
C PRO A 81 -13.75 -6.25 -0.52
N GLY A 82 -13.23 -5.56 -1.53
CA GLY A 82 -13.72 -4.24 -1.91
C GLY A 82 -13.23 -3.07 -1.06
N GLY A 83 -12.28 -3.29 -0.14
CA GLY A 83 -11.73 -2.22 0.69
C GLY A 83 -10.63 -1.39 0.04
N VAL A 84 -10.09 -0.44 0.80
CA VAL A 84 -8.97 0.42 0.41
C VAL A 84 -7.69 -0.04 1.10
N TYR A 85 -6.61 -0.04 0.33
CA TYR A 85 -5.24 -0.26 0.80
C TYR A 85 -4.55 1.09 1.02
N ILE A 86 -3.88 1.24 2.16
CA ILE A 86 -2.93 2.33 2.40
C ILE A 86 -1.60 1.69 2.77
N GLY A 87 -0.50 2.11 2.16
CA GLY A 87 0.81 1.60 2.52
C GLY A 87 1.91 2.64 2.39
N VAL A 88 2.98 2.49 3.17
CA VAL A 88 4.22 3.25 2.97
C VAL A 88 5.05 2.62 1.86
N GLY A 89 5.69 3.43 1.01
CA GLY A 89 6.49 2.95 -0.12
C GLY A 89 7.66 2.02 0.25
N PRO A 90 8.38 1.47 -0.75
CA PRO A 90 8.18 1.65 -2.19
C PRO A 90 7.31 0.56 -2.86
N ASP A 91 7.88 -0.34 -3.66
CA ASP A 91 7.18 -1.17 -4.65
C ASP A 91 6.59 -2.48 -4.09
N GLN A 92 6.96 -2.90 -2.89
CA GLN A 92 6.33 -4.04 -2.19
C GLN A 92 4.81 -3.84 -2.01
N ASN A 93 4.34 -2.59 -2.04
CA ASN A 93 2.93 -2.23 -2.09
C ASN A 93 2.22 -2.88 -3.29
N PHE A 94 2.87 -2.98 -4.46
CA PHE A 94 2.26 -3.59 -5.64
C PHE A 94 1.96 -5.07 -5.42
N THR A 95 2.83 -5.80 -4.72
CA THR A 95 2.59 -7.20 -4.34
C THR A 95 1.35 -7.34 -3.45
N TYR A 96 1.19 -6.46 -2.45
CA TYR A 96 -0.03 -6.46 -1.64
C TYR A 96 -1.26 -6.11 -2.48
N VAL A 97 -1.18 -5.09 -3.34
CA VAL A 97 -2.30 -4.65 -4.19
C VAL A 97 -2.76 -5.78 -5.12
N VAL A 98 -1.86 -6.51 -5.79
CA VAL A 98 -2.25 -7.60 -6.69
C VAL A 98 -2.78 -8.83 -5.95
N ALA A 99 -2.30 -9.07 -4.72
CA ALA A 99 -2.71 -10.20 -3.90
C ALA A 99 -4.10 -9.97 -3.27
N VAL A 100 -4.30 -8.82 -2.60
CA VAL A 100 -5.54 -8.54 -1.84
C VAL A 100 -6.61 -7.81 -2.66
N ARG A 101 -6.24 -7.27 -3.83
CA ARG A 101 -7.14 -6.62 -4.82
C ARG A 101 -8.09 -5.59 -4.20
N PRO A 102 -7.58 -4.51 -3.59
CA PRO A 102 -8.41 -3.44 -3.03
C PRO A 102 -9.17 -2.71 -4.16
N ARG A 103 -10.26 -1.97 -3.88
CA ARG A 103 -10.88 -1.09 -4.90
C ARG A 103 -9.94 0.04 -5.33
N MET A 104 -9.11 0.49 -4.39
CA MET A 104 -8.19 1.60 -4.58
C MET A 104 -7.03 1.49 -3.59
N ALA A 105 -5.86 1.96 -3.99
CA ALA A 105 -4.65 1.99 -3.17
C ALA A 105 -4.09 3.40 -3.05
N PHE A 106 -3.62 3.76 -1.86
CA PHE A 106 -2.84 4.96 -1.62
C PHE A 106 -1.46 4.56 -1.10
N ILE A 107 -0.41 5.07 -1.73
CA ILE A 107 0.96 4.85 -1.27
C ILE A 107 1.48 6.17 -0.70
N VAL A 108 1.63 6.22 0.62
CA VAL A 108 1.94 7.44 1.37
C VAL A 108 3.38 7.35 1.86
N ASP A 109 4.25 8.25 1.43
CA ASP A 109 5.66 8.27 1.86
C ASP A 109 6.11 9.69 2.12
N ILE A 110 6.95 9.88 3.15
CA ILE A 110 7.43 11.21 3.53
C ILE A 110 8.27 11.86 2.42
N ARG A 111 8.83 11.08 1.50
CA ARG A 111 9.70 11.55 0.42
C ARG A 111 8.90 11.79 -0.85
N ARG A 112 9.05 12.99 -1.42
CA ARG A 112 8.61 13.29 -2.79
C ARG A 112 9.25 12.38 -3.84
N GLN A 113 10.50 11.97 -3.62
CA GLN A 113 11.20 10.99 -4.45
C GLN A 113 10.44 9.65 -4.57
N ASN A 114 9.77 9.20 -3.50
CA ASN A 114 8.99 7.97 -3.55
C ASN A 114 7.69 8.14 -4.34
N MET A 115 7.03 9.30 -4.22
CA MET A 115 5.90 9.63 -5.08
C MET A 115 6.29 9.59 -6.56
N LEU A 116 7.45 10.17 -6.92
CA LEU A 116 7.98 10.16 -8.28
C LEU A 116 8.41 8.75 -8.74
N LEU A 117 8.90 7.91 -7.84
CA LEU A 117 9.15 6.49 -8.11
C LEU A 117 7.87 5.77 -8.55
N HIS A 118 6.76 6.00 -7.86
CA HIS A 118 5.48 5.40 -8.24
C HIS A 118 4.93 5.98 -9.55
N LEU A 119 5.13 7.27 -9.84
CA LEU A 119 4.81 7.83 -11.17
C LEU A 119 5.69 7.24 -12.29
N MET A 120 6.98 7.00 -12.02
CA MET A 120 7.87 6.31 -12.96
C MET A 120 7.33 4.89 -13.25
N TYR A 121 6.99 4.12 -12.20
CA TYR A 121 6.38 2.80 -12.36
C TYR A 121 5.07 2.85 -13.15
N LYS A 122 4.19 3.81 -12.87
CA LYS A 122 2.96 4.04 -13.63
C LYS A 122 3.24 4.16 -15.13
N GLY A 123 4.15 5.06 -15.52
CA GLY A 123 4.52 5.24 -16.92
C GLY A 123 5.10 3.95 -17.54
N LEU A 124 5.99 3.26 -16.83
CA LEU A 124 6.60 2.02 -17.28
C LEU A 124 5.58 0.89 -17.49
N VAL A 125 4.66 0.71 -16.54
CA VAL A 125 3.64 -0.35 -16.56
C VAL A 125 2.62 -0.11 -17.67
N GLU A 126 2.19 1.13 -17.87
CA GLU A 126 1.24 1.45 -18.95
C GLU A 126 1.84 1.21 -20.34
N LEU A 127 3.13 1.55 -20.52
CA LEU A 127 3.91 1.34 -21.75
C LEU A 127 4.35 -0.12 -21.96
N SER A 128 4.07 -1.02 -21.01
CA SER A 128 4.52 -2.41 -21.03
C SER A 128 3.32 -3.35 -21.11
N THR A 129 3.23 -4.12 -22.18
CA THR A 129 2.07 -5.00 -22.42
C THR A 129 2.10 -6.27 -21.60
N ASP A 130 3.28 -6.73 -21.18
CA ASP A 130 3.51 -7.93 -20.37
C ASP A 130 4.65 -7.70 -19.37
N ARG A 131 4.84 -8.63 -18.41
CA ARG A 131 5.85 -8.44 -17.35
C ARG A 131 7.29 -8.45 -17.86
N ALA A 132 7.55 -9.10 -18.99
CA ALA A 132 8.86 -9.09 -19.61
C ALA A 132 9.16 -7.72 -20.24
N ALA A 133 8.18 -7.11 -20.92
CA ALA A 133 8.30 -5.75 -21.43
C ALA A 133 8.55 -4.75 -20.28
N LEU A 134 7.87 -4.94 -19.13
CA LEU A 134 8.15 -4.14 -17.94
C LEU A 134 9.61 -4.26 -17.52
N LEU A 135 10.17 -5.47 -17.40
CA LEU A 135 11.57 -5.65 -17.00
C LEU A 135 12.57 -5.09 -18.02
N SER A 136 12.28 -5.23 -19.32
CA SER A 136 13.08 -4.62 -20.38
C SER A 136 13.14 -3.10 -20.21
N ARG A 137 12.00 -2.46 -19.95
CA ARG A 137 11.95 -1.01 -19.72
C ARG A 137 12.57 -0.64 -18.38
N LEU A 138 12.21 -1.30 -17.29
CA LEU A 138 12.67 -0.98 -15.93
C LEU A 138 14.21 -0.98 -15.84
N PHE A 139 14.86 -1.99 -16.43
CA PHE A 139 16.32 -2.10 -16.41
C PHE A 139 17.01 -1.53 -17.64
N SER A 140 16.25 -1.07 -18.64
CA SER A 140 16.76 -0.66 -19.95
C SER A 140 17.70 -1.70 -20.57
N ARG A 141 17.27 -2.96 -20.50
CA ARG A 141 17.96 -4.12 -21.09
C ARG A 141 17.12 -4.63 -22.24
N LYS A 142 17.78 -5.15 -23.28
CA LYS A 142 17.05 -5.75 -24.41
C LYS A 142 16.17 -6.87 -23.90
N ARG A 143 14.98 -7.02 -24.47
CA ARG A 143 14.14 -8.20 -24.19
C ARG A 143 14.88 -9.43 -24.73
N PRO A 144 15.20 -10.44 -23.89
CA PRO A 144 15.84 -11.65 -24.37
C PRO A 144 14.96 -12.33 -25.42
N ALA A 145 15.55 -12.71 -26.55
CA ALA A 145 14.80 -13.31 -27.67
C ALA A 145 14.12 -14.65 -27.30
N SER A 146 14.63 -15.31 -26.27
CA SER A 146 14.13 -16.60 -25.76
C SER A 146 12.90 -16.49 -24.86
N VAL A 147 12.50 -15.28 -24.44
CA VAL A 147 11.36 -15.11 -23.51
C VAL A 147 10.08 -15.70 -24.11
N ALA A 148 9.50 -16.68 -23.41
CA ALA A 148 8.23 -17.28 -23.77
C ALA A 148 7.13 -16.98 -22.73
N PRO A 149 5.85 -17.04 -23.12
CA PRO A 149 4.74 -17.01 -22.16
C PRO A 149 4.89 -18.09 -21.10
N GLY A 150 4.60 -17.76 -19.83
CA GLY A 150 4.58 -18.73 -18.73
C GLY A 150 5.93 -19.09 -18.11
N TRP A 151 7.04 -18.45 -18.51
CA TRP A 151 8.31 -18.58 -17.78
C TRP A 151 8.15 -18.34 -16.28
N SER A 152 8.97 -18.96 -15.43
CA SER A 152 8.99 -18.58 -14.01
C SER A 152 9.56 -17.17 -13.83
N ALA A 153 9.30 -16.52 -12.69
CA ALA A 153 9.99 -15.27 -12.35
C ALA A 153 11.53 -15.44 -12.37
N ARG A 154 12.03 -16.57 -11.85
CA ARG A 154 13.45 -16.91 -11.87
C ARG A 154 14.03 -16.94 -13.28
N ALA A 155 13.45 -17.72 -14.19
CA ALA A 155 13.95 -17.81 -15.56
C ALA A 155 13.96 -16.44 -16.27
N LEU A 156 12.96 -15.60 -15.98
CA LEU A 156 12.88 -14.26 -16.54
C LEU A 156 13.99 -13.34 -16.01
N PHE A 157 14.20 -13.31 -14.68
CA PHE A 157 15.28 -12.52 -14.09
C PHE A 157 16.67 -13.00 -14.50
N ASP A 158 16.91 -14.32 -14.54
CA ASP A 158 18.18 -14.90 -14.96
C ASP A 158 18.51 -14.48 -16.42
N ALA A 159 17.51 -14.48 -17.30
CA ALA A 159 17.69 -14.03 -18.68
C ALA A 159 17.97 -12.51 -18.79
N TYR A 160 17.26 -11.67 -18.04
CA TYR A 160 17.55 -10.22 -18.02
C TYR A 160 18.89 -9.89 -17.35
N GLN A 161 19.33 -10.67 -16.39
CA GLN A 161 20.63 -10.49 -15.74
C GLN A 161 21.78 -10.67 -16.75
N ALA A 162 21.63 -11.61 -17.69
CA ALA A 162 22.61 -11.88 -18.74
C ALA A 162 22.65 -10.80 -19.84
N GLU A 163 21.60 -9.99 -20.00
CA GLU A 163 21.54 -8.93 -21.00
C GLU A 163 22.22 -7.65 -20.49
N PRO A 164 23.20 -7.05 -21.20
CA PRO A 164 23.83 -5.82 -20.73
C PRO A 164 22.86 -4.63 -20.74
N PRO A 165 23.02 -3.67 -19.80
CA PRO A 165 22.25 -2.43 -19.83
C PRO A 165 22.56 -1.62 -21.11
N SER A 166 21.53 -1.00 -21.70
CA SER A 166 21.64 -0.18 -22.91
C SER A 166 21.37 1.29 -22.61
N ALA A 167 22.37 2.13 -22.81
CA ALA A 167 22.23 3.58 -22.64
C ALA A 167 21.25 4.22 -23.65
N GLU A 168 21.09 3.61 -24.82
CA GLU A 168 20.08 4.02 -25.81
C GLU A 168 18.68 3.71 -25.31
N LEU A 169 18.42 2.47 -24.88
CA LEU A 169 17.13 2.09 -24.30
C LEU A 169 16.81 2.94 -23.07
N PHE A 170 17.80 3.27 -22.24
CA PHE A 170 17.60 4.15 -21.09
C PHE A 170 17.08 5.52 -21.49
N ARG A 171 17.71 6.18 -22.48
CA ARG A 171 17.26 7.49 -22.96
C ARG A 171 15.86 7.42 -23.56
N ASP A 172 15.61 6.40 -24.40
CA ASP A 172 14.34 6.24 -25.10
C ASP A 172 13.19 5.93 -24.13
N ASN A 173 13.41 5.03 -23.17
CA ASN A 173 12.43 4.71 -22.14
C ASN A 173 12.15 5.90 -21.22
N LEU A 174 13.19 6.63 -20.79
CA LEU A 174 13.02 7.82 -19.95
C LEU A 174 12.20 8.90 -20.66
N ALA A 175 12.49 9.12 -21.96
CA ALA A 175 11.72 10.04 -22.78
C ALA A 175 10.26 9.57 -22.92
N ALA A 176 10.03 8.30 -23.17
CA ALA A 176 8.68 7.73 -23.30
C ALA A 176 7.87 7.81 -22.00
N VAL A 177 8.49 7.50 -20.85
CA VAL A 177 7.85 7.63 -19.53
C VAL A 177 7.52 9.09 -19.24
N THR A 178 8.46 10.00 -19.50
CA THR A 178 8.25 11.44 -19.30
C THR A 178 7.12 11.96 -20.18
N ASP A 179 7.10 11.59 -21.47
CA ASP A 179 6.05 11.97 -22.41
C ASP A 179 4.68 11.42 -21.98
N ARG A 180 4.64 10.15 -21.54
CA ARG A 180 3.42 9.52 -21.05
C ARG A 180 2.85 10.27 -19.84
N LEU A 181 3.67 10.63 -18.87
CA LEU A 181 3.24 11.33 -17.66
C LEU A 181 2.86 12.80 -17.93
N VAL A 182 3.68 13.53 -18.68
CA VAL A 182 3.50 14.97 -18.88
C VAL A 182 2.53 15.28 -20.01
N ARG A 183 2.69 14.69 -21.20
CA ARG A 183 1.80 14.95 -22.35
C ARG A 183 0.61 14.02 -22.37
N GLY A 184 0.82 12.75 -22.06
CA GLY A 184 -0.23 11.73 -22.08
C GLY A 184 -1.29 11.96 -21.00
N HIS A 185 -0.86 12.18 -19.75
CA HIS A 185 -1.77 12.43 -18.63
C HIS A 185 -1.94 13.92 -18.27
N GLY A 186 -1.06 14.80 -18.74
CA GLY A 186 -1.12 16.22 -18.36
C GLY A 186 -0.62 16.52 -16.94
N PHE A 187 0.18 15.63 -16.33
CA PHE A 187 0.69 15.87 -14.98
C PHE A 187 1.72 17.01 -14.99
N PRO A 188 1.53 18.09 -14.20
CA PRO A 188 2.40 19.26 -14.18
C PRO A 188 3.68 19.00 -13.36
N LEU A 189 4.53 18.08 -13.84
CA LEU A 189 5.82 17.78 -13.21
C LEU A 189 6.80 18.93 -13.42
N SER A 190 7.41 19.42 -12.34
CA SER A 190 8.42 20.46 -12.39
C SER A 190 9.75 19.95 -12.96
N ALA A 191 10.67 20.86 -13.30
CA ALA A 191 12.03 20.46 -13.74
C ALA A 191 12.79 19.67 -12.67
N GLU A 192 12.56 19.98 -11.38
CA GLU A 192 13.12 19.24 -10.24
C GLU A 192 12.52 17.83 -10.14
N ASP A 193 11.20 17.71 -10.36
CA ASP A 193 10.52 16.41 -10.41
C ASP A 193 11.08 15.53 -11.52
N LEU A 194 11.28 16.08 -12.72
CA LEU A 194 11.85 15.36 -13.86
C LEU A 194 13.30 14.94 -13.61
N THR A 195 14.10 15.81 -12.99
CA THR A 195 15.49 15.48 -12.59
C THR A 195 15.52 14.35 -11.57
N THR A 196 14.60 14.38 -10.61
CA THR A 196 14.48 13.33 -9.59
C THR A 196 13.96 12.02 -10.18
N LEU A 197 13.01 12.08 -11.11
CA LEU A 197 12.53 10.91 -11.84
C LEU A 197 13.65 10.23 -12.62
N GLU A 198 14.48 11.01 -13.32
CA GLU A 198 15.68 10.48 -14.00
C GLU A 198 16.65 9.84 -13.00
N TYR A 199 16.92 10.50 -11.87
CA TYR A 199 17.80 9.97 -10.83
C TYR A 199 17.31 8.60 -10.31
N VAL A 200 16.01 8.49 -10.02
CA VAL A 200 15.38 7.25 -9.56
C VAL A 200 15.48 6.17 -10.64
N TYR A 201 15.11 6.49 -11.88
CA TYR A 201 15.14 5.52 -12.97
C TYR A 201 16.56 5.03 -13.28
N ARG A 202 17.55 5.91 -13.19
CA ARG A 202 18.96 5.58 -13.34
C ARG A 202 19.42 4.53 -12.34
N ALA A 203 18.88 4.51 -11.13
CA ALA A 203 19.20 3.48 -10.14
C ALA A 203 18.82 2.07 -10.63
N PHE A 204 17.64 1.91 -11.24
CA PHE A 204 17.20 0.64 -11.83
C PHE A 204 18.00 0.26 -13.08
N TYR A 205 18.34 1.24 -13.92
CA TYR A 205 19.22 1.03 -15.07
C TYR A 205 20.61 0.50 -14.66
N VAL A 206 21.24 1.12 -13.66
CA VAL A 206 22.58 0.73 -13.22
C VAL A 206 22.55 -0.56 -12.40
N GLY A 207 21.61 -0.67 -11.45
CA GLY A 207 21.52 -1.81 -10.55
C GLY A 207 20.98 -3.07 -11.22
N GLY A 208 20.05 -2.93 -12.17
CA GLY A 208 19.40 -4.05 -12.83
C GLY A 208 18.66 -4.99 -11.84
N PRO A 209 18.54 -6.28 -12.16
CA PRO A 209 17.98 -7.28 -11.25
C PRO A 209 18.70 -7.36 -9.89
N ASP A 210 19.98 -7.02 -9.84
CA ASP A 210 20.83 -7.03 -8.63
C ASP A 210 20.76 -5.74 -7.80
N MET A 211 19.89 -4.79 -8.16
CA MET A 211 19.67 -3.57 -7.37
C MET A 211 19.29 -3.92 -5.93
N ARG A 212 19.90 -3.26 -4.95
CA ARG A 212 19.68 -3.51 -3.51
C ARG A 212 19.24 -2.24 -2.80
N TYR A 213 18.66 -2.39 -1.60
CA TYR A 213 18.32 -1.27 -0.73
C TYR A 213 19.53 -0.35 -0.47
N SER A 214 19.29 0.96 -0.39
CA SER A 214 20.29 2.03 -0.30
C SER A 214 21.19 2.19 -1.54
N PHE A 215 20.89 1.56 -2.68
CA PHE A 215 21.67 1.78 -3.90
C PHE A 215 21.61 3.25 -4.39
N PRO A 216 22.73 3.87 -4.84
CA PRO A 216 24.08 3.31 -4.98
C PRO A 216 24.93 3.38 -3.71
N ARG A 217 24.42 4.01 -2.64
CA ARG A 217 25.09 4.16 -1.34
C ARG A 217 25.02 2.86 -0.53
N SER A 218 25.75 1.82 -0.95
CA SER A 218 25.84 0.58 -0.17
C SER A 218 26.44 0.86 1.21
N SER A 219 25.74 0.49 2.29
CA SER A 219 26.30 0.53 3.64
C SER A 219 27.20 -0.70 3.84
N ALA A 220 28.50 -0.50 3.99
CA ALA A 220 29.45 -1.58 4.24
C ALA A 220 28.98 -2.44 5.45
N GLY A 221 28.93 -3.76 5.26
CA GLY A 221 28.60 -4.72 6.32
C GLY A 221 27.11 -5.08 6.49
N ARG A 222 26.17 -4.51 5.72
CA ARG A 222 24.77 -4.97 5.68
C ARG A 222 24.41 -5.51 4.31
N TRP A 223 24.21 -6.83 4.22
CA TRP A 223 23.60 -7.46 3.04
C TRP A 223 22.11 -7.08 2.98
N PHE A 224 21.57 -6.75 1.80
CA PHE A 224 20.12 -6.54 1.57
C PHE A 224 19.69 -7.39 0.38
N PRO A 225 18.48 -8.01 0.33
CA PRO A 225 18.07 -8.76 -0.85
C PRO A 225 18.06 -7.85 -2.08
N SER A 226 18.34 -8.42 -3.25
CA SER A 226 18.21 -7.74 -4.52
C SER A 226 16.75 -7.61 -4.90
N TYR A 227 16.47 -6.74 -5.88
CA TYR A 227 15.15 -6.64 -6.48
C TYR A 227 14.66 -7.99 -7.00
N ALA A 228 15.51 -8.75 -7.69
CA ALA A 228 15.16 -10.08 -8.17
C ALA A 228 14.85 -11.05 -7.01
N GLU A 229 15.66 -11.07 -5.95
CA GLU A 229 15.41 -11.88 -4.75
C GLU A 229 14.04 -11.54 -4.14
N LEU A 230 13.75 -10.25 -3.90
CA LEU A 230 12.46 -9.78 -3.36
C LEU A 230 11.27 -10.20 -4.21
N MET A 231 11.39 -10.15 -5.54
CA MET A 231 10.32 -10.54 -6.46
C MET A 231 10.11 -12.05 -6.53
N MET A 232 11.11 -12.84 -6.10
CA MET A 232 11.07 -14.30 -6.08
C MET A 232 10.76 -14.90 -4.71
N GLU A 233 10.65 -14.08 -3.65
CA GLU A 233 10.20 -14.54 -2.33
C GLU A 233 8.84 -15.26 -2.41
N THR A 234 8.61 -16.16 -1.46
CA THR A 234 7.36 -16.93 -1.32
C THR A 234 6.63 -16.54 -0.04
N ASP A 235 5.36 -16.90 0.06
CA ASP A 235 4.66 -16.93 1.34
C ASP A 235 5.02 -18.17 2.18
N THR A 236 4.32 -18.38 3.29
CA THR A 236 4.50 -19.54 4.18
C THR A 236 4.01 -20.87 3.59
N GLU A 237 3.27 -20.82 2.48
CA GLU A 237 2.71 -21.98 1.77
C GLU A 237 3.54 -22.32 0.51
N GLY A 238 4.57 -21.54 0.20
CA GLY A 238 5.48 -21.73 -0.94
C GLY A 238 5.05 -21.01 -2.23
N GLU A 239 4.01 -20.17 -2.17
CA GLU A 239 3.46 -19.48 -3.34
C GLU A 239 4.09 -18.09 -3.54
N GLN A 240 4.29 -17.69 -4.80
CA GLN A 240 4.82 -16.37 -5.16
C GLN A 240 3.68 -15.41 -5.50
N HIS A 241 3.56 -14.32 -4.74
CA HIS A 241 2.52 -13.30 -4.89
C HIS A 241 2.98 -12.01 -5.55
N SER A 242 4.29 -11.84 -5.77
CA SER A 242 4.85 -10.67 -6.43
C SER A 242 4.10 -10.30 -7.73
N TYR A 243 4.01 -9.00 -8.02
CA TYR A 243 3.45 -8.50 -9.28
C TYR A 243 4.20 -9.01 -10.53
N LEU A 244 5.43 -9.51 -10.37
CA LEU A 244 6.22 -10.15 -11.43
C LEU A 244 6.22 -11.68 -11.38
N ALA A 245 5.62 -12.29 -10.35
CA ALA A 245 5.59 -13.74 -10.17
C ALA A 245 4.93 -14.46 -11.35
N SER A 246 3.83 -13.88 -11.87
CA SER A 246 3.08 -14.41 -13.00
C SER A 246 2.55 -13.31 -13.90
N GLU A 247 2.22 -13.66 -15.14
CA GLU A 247 1.57 -12.72 -16.06
C GLU A 247 0.22 -12.24 -15.53
N ARG A 248 -0.52 -13.11 -14.83
CA ARG A 248 -1.79 -12.75 -14.19
C ARG A 248 -1.62 -11.64 -13.15
N ASN A 249 -0.60 -11.73 -12.31
CA ASN A 249 -0.33 -10.72 -11.29
C ASN A 249 0.06 -9.39 -11.95
N TYR A 250 0.90 -9.44 -12.98
CA TYR A 250 1.28 -8.25 -13.73
C TYR A 250 0.09 -7.56 -14.41
N GLN A 251 -0.78 -8.32 -15.08
CA GLN A 251 -1.99 -7.74 -15.70
C GLN A 251 -2.95 -7.14 -14.66
N THR A 252 -2.98 -7.70 -13.44
CA THR A 252 -3.70 -7.11 -12.32
C THR A 252 -3.12 -5.74 -11.99
N LEU A 253 -1.80 -5.63 -11.74
CA LEU A 253 -1.12 -4.36 -11.49
C LEU A 253 -1.37 -3.35 -12.62
N ARG A 254 -1.21 -3.79 -13.87
CA ARG A 254 -1.41 -2.96 -15.06
C ARG A 254 -2.83 -2.40 -15.14
N THR A 255 -3.83 -3.17 -14.72
CA THR A 255 -5.23 -2.70 -14.64
C THR A 255 -5.38 -1.55 -13.64
N TYR A 256 -4.76 -1.66 -12.46
CA TYR A 256 -4.76 -0.58 -11.46
C TYR A 256 -4.08 0.69 -11.98
N GLU A 257 -2.90 0.55 -12.59
CA GLU A 257 -2.13 1.68 -13.10
C GLU A 257 -2.90 2.42 -14.21
N ILE A 258 -3.42 1.69 -15.21
CA ILE A 258 -4.23 2.28 -16.30
C ILE A 258 -5.51 2.92 -15.79
N ALA A 259 -6.12 2.35 -14.73
CA ALA A 259 -7.31 2.89 -14.12
C ALA A 259 -7.03 4.05 -13.15
N ASN A 260 -5.77 4.47 -12.97
CA ASN A 260 -5.38 5.49 -12.00
C ASN A 260 -5.81 5.15 -10.56
N LEU A 261 -5.77 3.87 -10.16
CA LEU A 261 -6.27 3.40 -8.86
C LEU A 261 -5.18 3.18 -7.81
N ILE A 262 -3.90 3.42 -8.14
CA ILE A 262 -2.79 3.48 -7.18
C ILE A 262 -2.32 4.93 -7.12
N VAL A 263 -2.67 5.64 -6.05
CA VAL A 263 -2.40 7.08 -5.90
C VAL A 263 -1.21 7.29 -4.96
N PRO A 264 -0.05 7.75 -5.45
CA PRO A 264 1.08 8.07 -4.59
C PRO A 264 0.90 9.46 -3.96
N VAL A 265 1.17 9.59 -2.66
CA VAL A 265 0.96 10.81 -1.87
C VAL A 265 2.20 11.06 -1.02
N VAL A 266 2.66 12.32 -0.99
CA VAL A 266 3.73 12.73 -0.09
C VAL A 266 3.15 12.98 1.30
N GLY A 267 3.55 12.20 2.29
CA GLY A 267 2.99 12.29 3.63
C GLY A 267 3.84 11.67 4.74
N ASP A 268 3.94 12.38 5.85
CA ASP A 268 4.38 11.86 7.14
C ASP A 268 3.18 11.19 7.84
N PHE A 269 3.35 9.96 8.29
CA PHE A 269 2.32 9.23 9.04
C PHE A 269 1.98 9.95 10.36
N GLY A 270 2.95 10.63 10.97
CA GLY A 270 2.78 11.53 12.11
C GLY A 270 2.47 12.99 11.73
N GLY A 271 2.29 13.30 10.45
CA GLY A 271 1.99 14.64 9.93
C GLY A 271 0.54 15.07 10.16
N ASP A 272 0.18 16.24 9.63
CA ASP A 272 -1.15 16.82 9.86
C ASP A 272 -2.13 16.58 8.71
N LYS A 273 -1.63 16.34 7.50
CA LYS A 273 -2.46 16.47 6.30
C LYS A 273 -2.77 15.15 5.60
N ALA A 274 -1.78 14.33 5.25
CA ALA A 274 -1.96 13.25 4.29
C ALA A 274 -3.02 12.22 4.75
N LEU A 275 -2.77 11.50 5.85
CA LEU A 275 -3.71 10.49 6.35
C LEU A 275 -5.08 11.08 6.72
N THR A 276 -5.12 12.30 7.26
CA THR A 276 -6.37 13.03 7.57
C THR A 276 -7.19 13.32 6.32
N SER A 277 -6.54 13.75 5.24
CA SER A 277 -7.19 14.06 3.95
C SER A 277 -7.73 12.80 3.29
N LEU A 278 -6.94 11.71 3.31
CA LEU A 278 -7.37 10.38 2.87
C LEU A 278 -8.60 9.93 3.66
N GLY A 279 -8.56 9.99 4.99
CA GLY A 279 -9.68 9.60 5.86
C GLY A 279 -10.97 10.37 5.53
N ARG A 280 -10.87 11.68 5.30
CA ARG A 280 -12.00 12.53 4.87
C ARG A 280 -12.54 12.10 3.50
N TYR A 281 -11.65 11.91 2.52
CA TYR A 281 -12.02 11.50 1.17
C TYR A 281 -12.77 10.16 1.14
N LEU A 282 -12.29 9.19 1.92
CA LEU A 282 -12.85 7.85 2.01
C LEU A 282 -14.19 7.84 2.73
N ARG A 283 -14.33 8.56 3.85
CA ARG A 283 -15.62 8.69 4.56
C ARG A 283 -16.70 9.32 3.69
N ALA A 284 -16.35 10.36 2.94
CA ALA A 284 -17.27 11.02 2.01
C ALA A 284 -17.79 10.07 0.92
N ARG A 285 -17.16 8.91 0.72
CA ARG A 285 -17.52 7.89 -0.27
C ARG A 285 -17.98 6.56 0.35
N GLY A 286 -18.13 6.49 1.67
CA GLY A 286 -18.51 5.25 2.36
C GLY A 286 -17.46 4.14 2.25
N ALA A 287 -16.23 4.48 1.89
CA ALA A 287 -15.17 3.51 1.68
C ALA A 287 -14.51 3.11 3.00
N THR A 288 -14.07 1.86 3.09
CA THR A 288 -13.38 1.34 4.28
C THR A 288 -11.92 1.02 3.96
N VAL A 289 -11.00 1.49 4.80
CA VAL A 289 -9.60 1.05 4.80
C VAL A 289 -9.55 -0.34 5.43
N THR A 290 -9.33 -1.37 4.61
CA THR A 290 -9.23 -2.76 5.09
C THR A 290 -7.80 -3.15 5.45
N LEU A 291 -6.81 -2.49 4.85
CA LEU A 291 -5.41 -2.80 5.07
C LEU A 291 -4.55 -1.53 5.13
N LEU A 292 -3.76 -1.41 6.20
CA LEU A 292 -2.74 -0.38 6.40
C LEU A 292 -1.36 -1.04 6.51
N TYR A 293 -0.44 -0.74 5.62
CA TYR A 293 0.93 -1.26 5.68
C TYR A 293 1.90 -0.14 6.14
N THR A 294 2.58 -0.35 7.26
CA THR A 294 3.43 0.68 7.91
C THR A 294 4.93 0.42 7.75
N SER A 295 5.34 -0.70 7.15
CA SER A 295 6.73 -1.17 7.23
C SER A 295 7.26 -1.03 8.67
N ASN A 296 8.45 -0.49 8.87
CA ASN A 296 8.97 -0.11 10.19
C ASN A 296 8.84 1.39 10.52
N VAL A 297 7.93 2.13 9.87
CA VAL A 297 7.70 3.57 10.14
C VAL A 297 7.43 3.81 11.62
N GLU A 298 6.64 2.94 12.25
CA GLU A 298 6.32 3.01 13.68
C GLU A 298 7.61 3.09 14.54
N GLN A 299 8.66 2.35 14.19
CA GLN A 299 9.95 2.39 14.91
C GLN A 299 10.56 3.80 14.98
N TYR A 300 10.39 4.62 13.94
CA TYR A 300 10.89 6.00 13.91
C TYR A 300 9.97 6.94 14.69
N LEU A 301 8.66 6.76 14.53
CA LEU A 301 7.67 7.58 15.24
C LEU A 301 7.74 7.42 16.76
N PHE A 302 8.03 6.21 17.25
CA PHE A 302 8.21 5.93 18.67
C PHE A 302 9.53 6.48 19.26
N GLN A 303 10.46 6.99 18.44
CA GLN A 303 11.65 7.69 18.94
C GLN A 303 11.36 9.14 19.32
N THR A 304 10.19 9.66 18.95
CA THR A 304 9.70 11.00 19.30
C THR A 304 8.28 10.90 19.86
N SER A 305 7.58 12.01 20.07
CA SER A 305 6.15 12.02 20.43
C SER A 305 5.22 11.79 19.22
N ALA A 306 5.76 11.71 17.99
CA ALA A 306 4.99 11.64 16.76
C ALA A 306 4.09 10.39 16.66
N TRP A 307 4.42 9.29 17.34
CA TRP A 307 3.57 8.09 17.38
C TRP A 307 2.15 8.36 17.90
N ARG A 308 1.98 9.34 18.81
CA ARG A 308 0.65 9.73 19.33
C ARG A 308 -0.20 10.37 18.25
N LYS A 309 0.43 11.25 17.45
CA LYS A 309 -0.22 11.91 16.32
C LYS A 309 -0.56 10.89 15.23
N PHE A 310 0.34 9.97 14.94
CA PHE A 310 0.08 8.86 14.02
C PHE A 310 -1.18 8.06 14.41
N PHE A 311 -1.31 7.61 15.66
CA PHE A 311 -2.54 6.89 16.05
C PHE A 311 -3.79 7.77 16.06
N SER A 312 -3.65 9.07 16.27
CA SER A 312 -4.75 10.02 16.08
C SER A 312 -5.17 10.07 14.61
N ASN A 313 -4.22 10.12 13.68
CA ASN A 313 -4.48 10.07 12.25
C ASN A 313 -5.10 8.74 11.80
N VAL A 314 -4.63 7.61 12.34
CA VAL A 314 -5.20 6.28 12.06
C VAL A 314 -6.64 6.18 12.60
N ALA A 315 -6.93 6.79 13.74
CA ALA A 315 -8.30 6.88 14.26
C ALA A 315 -9.23 7.72 13.35
N GLU A 316 -8.66 8.56 12.49
CA GLU A 316 -9.39 9.31 11.47
C GLU A 316 -9.65 8.54 10.17
N LEU A 317 -9.18 7.30 10.05
CA LEU A 317 -9.48 6.46 8.90
C LEU A 317 -10.82 5.73 9.09
N PRO A 318 -11.66 5.61 8.04
CA PRO A 318 -12.83 4.74 8.10
C PRO A 318 -12.39 3.27 8.10
N VAL A 319 -12.46 2.62 9.26
CA VAL A 319 -12.06 1.23 9.47
C VAL A 319 -13.22 0.40 10.00
N ASN A 320 -13.19 -0.92 9.81
CA ASN A 320 -14.12 -1.87 10.39
C ASN A 320 -13.39 -2.89 11.29
N ASP A 321 -14.14 -3.82 11.87
CA ASP A 321 -13.67 -4.90 12.74
C ASP A 321 -12.59 -5.79 12.10
N LYS A 322 -12.59 -5.92 10.77
CA LYS A 322 -11.63 -6.69 9.99
C LYS A 322 -10.42 -5.88 9.51
N SER A 323 -10.44 -4.55 9.64
CA SER A 323 -9.35 -3.68 9.22
C SER A 323 -8.05 -4.03 9.93
N THR A 324 -7.00 -4.17 9.15
CA THR A 324 -5.72 -4.75 9.59
C THR A 324 -4.58 -3.79 9.34
N VAL A 325 -3.65 -3.74 10.28
CA VAL A 325 -2.32 -3.15 10.05
C VAL A 325 -1.30 -4.26 9.85
N ILE A 326 -0.42 -4.10 8.87
CA ILE A 326 0.81 -4.89 8.68
C ILE A 326 1.98 -3.98 9.02
N ARG A 327 2.92 -4.49 9.81
CA ARG A 327 4.18 -3.83 10.12
C ARG A 327 5.34 -4.77 9.93
N SER A 328 6.50 -4.20 9.67
CA SER A 328 7.75 -4.92 9.48
C SER A 328 8.61 -4.79 10.73
N PHE A 329 8.97 -5.93 11.30
CA PHE A 329 9.89 -6.01 12.43
C PHE A 329 11.22 -6.62 11.98
N PHE A 330 12.30 -5.88 12.17
CA PHE A 330 13.64 -6.29 11.76
C PHE A 330 14.45 -6.79 12.96
N ASN A 331 15.20 -7.88 12.77
CA ASN A 331 16.08 -8.44 13.80
C ASN A 331 17.32 -7.55 14.10
N TYR A 332 17.61 -6.54 13.27
CA TYR A 332 18.71 -5.57 13.46
C TYR A 332 18.19 -4.13 13.61
N GLY A 333 17.46 -3.83 14.68
CA GLY A 333 17.06 -2.45 14.98
C GLY A 333 18.20 -1.62 15.58
N LEU A 334 18.33 -0.36 15.15
CA LEU A 334 19.27 0.62 15.70
C LEU A 334 19.05 0.93 17.20
N ARG A 335 17.88 0.55 17.76
CA ARG A 335 17.47 0.76 19.17
C ARG A 335 16.52 -0.31 19.72
N TYR A 336 15.79 -1.01 18.85
CA TYR A 336 14.81 -2.04 19.22
C TYR A 336 15.24 -3.36 18.58
N GLY A 337 15.92 -4.21 19.35
CA GLY A 337 16.36 -5.55 18.91
C GLY A 337 15.25 -6.59 19.07
N ALA A 338 15.55 -7.84 18.74
CA ALA A 338 14.64 -8.96 18.96
C ALA A 338 14.16 -9.02 20.43
N THR A 339 12.87 -9.29 20.64
CA THR A 339 12.33 -9.56 21.97
C THR A 339 12.18 -11.06 22.18
N ALA A 340 11.97 -11.49 23.43
CA ALA A 340 11.76 -12.89 23.77
C ALA A 340 10.56 -13.53 23.04
N ASN A 341 9.59 -12.71 22.59
CA ASN A 341 8.34 -13.19 21.99
C ASN A 341 8.26 -13.00 20.46
N VAL A 342 9.12 -12.17 19.87
CA VAL A 342 9.17 -11.94 18.42
C VAL A 342 10.62 -11.96 17.95
N SER A 343 11.02 -13.09 17.39
CA SER A 343 12.30 -13.26 16.70
C SER A 343 12.03 -13.61 15.24
N PRO A 344 12.32 -12.71 14.28
CA PRO A 344 12.17 -13.02 12.87
C PRO A 344 12.96 -14.29 12.49
N PRO A 345 12.38 -15.22 11.72
CA PRO A 345 13.10 -16.40 11.24
C PRO A 345 14.19 -16.03 10.23
N GLY A 346 14.05 -14.88 9.56
CA GLY A 346 15.04 -14.26 8.66
C GLY A 346 15.44 -12.85 9.12
N ARG A 347 15.62 -11.91 8.19
CA ARG A 347 15.94 -10.51 8.54
C ARG A 347 14.73 -9.72 9.02
N SER A 348 13.58 -9.99 8.44
CA SER A 348 12.32 -9.31 8.75
C SER A 348 11.22 -10.31 9.10
N ALA A 349 10.28 -9.87 9.91
CA ALA A 349 9.01 -10.53 10.13
C ALA A 349 7.89 -9.53 9.83
N MET A 350 6.87 -9.99 9.11
CA MET A 350 5.64 -9.22 8.95
C MET A 350 4.70 -9.57 10.08
N LEU A 351 4.31 -8.56 10.84
CA LEU A 351 3.40 -8.71 11.97
C LEU A 351 2.08 -8.04 11.64
N THR A 352 0.98 -8.67 12.04
CA THR A 352 -0.36 -8.18 11.78
C THR A 352 -1.09 -7.82 13.05
N ASP A 353 -2.02 -6.86 12.95
CA ASP A 353 -2.89 -6.54 14.07
C ASP A 353 -4.23 -5.92 13.63
N SER A 354 -5.26 -6.04 14.46
CA SER A 354 -6.54 -5.38 14.26
C SER A 354 -6.40 -3.88 14.55
N ILE A 355 -6.77 -3.03 13.58
CA ILE A 355 -6.74 -1.57 13.75
C ILE A 355 -7.69 -1.11 14.88
N PRO A 356 -8.96 -1.55 14.95
CA PRO A 356 -9.84 -1.18 16.06
C PRO A 356 -9.29 -1.59 17.43
N SER A 357 -8.74 -2.81 17.55
CA SER A 357 -8.14 -3.31 18.80
C SER A 357 -6.90 -2.50 19.19
N LEU A 358 -6.06 -2.14 18.20
CA LEU A 358 -4.89 -1.28 18.40
C LEU A 358 -5.28 0.07 18.97
N LEU A 359 -6.23 0.74 18.32
CA LEU A 359 -6.68 2.06 18.75
C LEU A 359 -7.32 2.02 20.13
N ALA A 360 -8.02 0.93 20.48
CA ALA A 360 -8.55 0.73 21.83
C ALA A 360 -7.42 0.58 22.87
N ALA A 361 -6.35 -0.16 22.55
CA ALA A 361 -5.19 -0.30 23.42
C ALA A 361 -4.43 1.03 23.61
N VAL A 362 -4.31 1.83 22.54
CA VAL A 362 -3.73 3.19 22.61
C VAL A 362 -4.57 4.09 23.51
N ARG A 363 -5.90 4.13 23.31
CA ARG A 363 -6.80 4.95 24.15
C ARG A 363 -6.79 4.53 25.63
N SER A 364 -6.63 3.24 25.91
CA SER A 364 -6.57 2.73 27.28
C SER A 364 -5.17 2.82 27.93
N GLY A 365 -4.19 3.48 27.28
CA GLY A 365 -2.84 3.62 27.81
C GLY A 365 -2.01 2.33 27.86
N ARG A 366 -2.44 1.27 27.14
CA ARG A 366 -1.71 -0.01 27.05
C ARG A 366 -0.58 0.02 26.02
N VAL A 367 -0.54 1.03 25.15
CA VAL A 367 0.56 1.29 24.23
C VAL A 367 1.29 2.55 24.70
N GLN A 368 2.53 2.39 25.16
CA GLN A 368 3.39 3.46 25.66
C GLN A 368 4.76 3.47 24.99
N ARG A 369 5.21 2.33 24.48
CA ARG A 369 6.48 2.14 23.76
C ARG A 369 6.30 1.25 22.54
N TYR A 370 7.28 1.27 21.65
CA TYR A 370 7.25 0.49 20.40
C TYR A 370 7.04 -1.02 20.65
N TYR A 371 7.67 -1.58 21.68
CA TYR A 371 7.51 -3.02 21.96
C TYR A 371 6.08 -3.42 22.29
N ASP A 372 5.25 -2.52 22.83
CA ASP A 372 3.87 -2.86 23.16
C ASP A 372 3.03 -3.11 21.89
N VAL A 373 3.36 -2.47 20.76
CA VAL A 373 2.70 -2.79 19.47
C VAL A 373 3.25 -4.06 18.85
N ILE A 374 4.54 -4.36 19.06
CA ILE A 374 5.18 -5.58 18.55
C ILE A 374 4.67 -6.82 19.28
N GLU A 375 4.70 -6.81 20.62
CA GLU A 375 4.28 -7.93 21.47
C GLU A 375 2.78 -8.25 21.34
N ARG A 376 1.97 -7.27 20.91
CA ARG A 376 0.54 -7.45 20.66
C ARG A 376 0.23 -8.05 19.27
N SER A 377 1.16 -7.92 18.33
CA SER A 377 0.94 -8.36 16.95
C SER A 377 1.03 -9.87 16.82
N HIS A 378 0.52 -10.39 15.70
CA HIS A 378 0.54 -11.81 15.33
C HIS A 378 1.38 -12.05 14.10
#